data_AF-A0A931RSY2-F1
#
_entry.id   AF-A0A931RSY2-F1
#
_cell.length_a   1.000
_cell.length_b   1.000
_cell.length_c   1.000
_cell.angle_alpha   90.00
_cell.angle_beta   90.00
_cell.angle_gamma   90.00
#
_symmetry.space_group_name_H-M   'P 1'
#
loop_
_entity.id
_entity.type
_entity.pdbx_description
1 polymer ?
#
loop_
_entity_poly.entity_id
_entity_poly.type
_entity_poly.pdbx_seq_one_letter_code
_entity_poly.pdbx_strand_id
1 'polypeptide(L)'
;MVLLKNKILLLVFGVIIIVLAGGGYILRQKAEQINNSQPVFAVPDTSASAITSPPPSMVGINTHTELYGTGADPGIITLGPKVGGHPGWEPYQYKPGMGFEAYKDGSPVLAPFDMVLVGFRDTSTQIVSGETSAHSDDVKLFFKSVSPDWPGAYMTVYHLLTSPLLTGHIQRASNDLSVPPSQGLQIFWNANYTVSPTNNAVSYGALIGYKVKRGELIGFAGTVPAPGNVGTHSFADFYFDVPDASVNTNIKKGNIHLHLVQPGSFFYWKCYGPDASFPAGVLAYPFECDGYQLPVEQHDVDFKYK
;
A
#
# COMPACT_ATOMS: atom_id res chain seq x y z
N MET A 1 29.60 5.60 -74.78
CA MET A 1 28.17 5.80 -74.44
C MET A 1 27.41 4.50 -74.10
N VAL A 2 28.11 3.39 -73.78
CA VAL A 2 27.49 2.09 -73.43
C VAL A 2 27.55 1.81 -71.92
N LEU A 3 28.57 2.33 -71.21
CA LEU A 3 28.70 2.17 -69.75
C LEU A 3 27.63 2.93 -68.93
N LEU A 4 27.07 4.03 -69.46
CA LEU A 4 26.09 4.84 -68.73
C LEU A 4 24.68 4.24 -68.78
N LYS A 5 24.34 3.50 -69.85
CA LYS A 5 23.04 2.81 -69.99
C LYS A 5 22.89 1.64 -69.01
N ASN A 6 23.96 0.89 -68.73
CA ASN A 6 23.90 -0.25 -67.80
C ASN A 6 23.76 0.18 -66.33
N LYS A 7 24.30 1.35 -65.93
CA LYS A 7 24.13 1.86 -64.56
C LYS A 7 22.72 2.36 -64.29
N ILE A 8 22.06 2.97 -65.28
CA ILE A 8 20.67 3.44 -65.15
C ILE A 8 19.71 2.23 -65.12
N LEU A 9 19.95 1.18 -65.92
CA LEU A 9 19.11 -0.01 -65.93
C LEU A 9 19.17 -0.79 -64.60
N LEU A 10 20.35 -0.88 -63.97
CA LEU A 10 20.53 -1.49 -62.65
C LEU A 10 19.86 -0.69 -61.52
N LEU A 11 19.87 0.64 -61.62
CA LEU A 11 19.18 1.51 -60.65
C LEU A 11 17.66 1.40 -60.77
N VAL A 12 17.14 1.32 -61.99
CA VAL A 12 15.69 1.16 -62.22
C VAL A 12 15.21 -0.22 -61.76
N PHE A 13 15.96 -1.30 -62.01
CA PHE A 13 15.60 -2.63 -61.50
C PHE A 13 15.73 -2.73 -59.97
N GLY A 14 16.74 -2.10 -59.36
CA GLY A 14 16.89 -2.06 -57.90
C GLY A 14 15.75 -1.32 -57.20
N VAL A 15 15.30 -0.20 -57.76
CA VAL A 15 14.17 0.56 -57.21
C VAL A 15 12.84 -0.19 -57.39
N ILE A 16 12.62 -0.87 -58.52
CA ILE A 16 11.39 -1.65 -58.74
C ILE A 16 11.31 -2.86 -57.80
N ILE A 17 12.43 -3.54 -57.50
CA ILE A 17 12.45 -4.65 -56.54
C ILE A 17 12.20 -4.16 -55.11
N ILE A 18 12.73 -3.00 -54.72
CA ILE A 18 12.47 -2.40 -53.40
C ILE A 18 11.00 -1.96 -53.27
N VAL A 19 10.40 -1.44 -54.34
CA VAL A 19 8.98 -1.05 -54.34
C VAL A 19 8.04 -2.27 -54.33
N LEU A 20 8.39 -3.36 -55.01
CA LEU A 20 7.58 -4.60 -54.98
C LEU A 20 7.75 -5.37 -53.66
N ALA A 21 8.95 -5.41 -53.08
CA ALA A 21 9.19 -6.00 -51.75
C ALA A 21 8.58 -5.14 -50.62
N GLY A 22 8.67 -3.81 -50.74
CA GLY A 22 8.07 -2.86 -49.79
C GLY A 22 6.55 -2.78 -49.89
N GLY A 23 6.00 -2.83 -51.11
CA GLY A 23 4.56 -2.82 -51.36
C GLY A 23 3.87 -4.09 -50.86
N GLY A 24 4.50 -5.26 -51.03
CA GLY A 24 4.02 -6.52 -50.46
C GLY A 24 4.08 -6.56 -48.93
N TYR A 25 5.10 -5.95 -48.32
CA TYR A 25 5.21 -5.84 -46.87
C TYR A 25 4.19 -4.85 -46.28
N ILE A 26 3.94 -3.72 -46.95
CA ILE A 26 2.95 -2.72 -46.52
C ILE A 26 1.52 -3.22 -46.71
N LEU A 27 1.22 -3.95 -47.79
CA LEU A 27 -0.11 -4.56 -47.97
C LEU A 27 -0.36 -5.72 -47.01
N ARG A 28 0.68 -6.48 -46.62
CA ARG A 28 0.57 -7.53 -45.59
C ARG A 28 0.38 -6.95 -44.20
N GLN A 29 1.09 -5.86 -43.84
CA GLN A 29 0.80 -5.14 -42.59
C GLN A 29 -0.61 -4.54 -42.61
N LYS A 30 -1.08 -3.96 -43.73
CA LYS A 30 -2.42 -3.36 -43.81
C LYS A 30 -3.55 -4.40 -43.77
N ALA A 31 -3.33 -5.63 -44.25
CA ALA A 31 -4.29 -6.73 -44.15
C ALA A 31 -4.28 -7.40 -42.75
N GLU A 32 -3.12 -7.49 -42.09
CA GLU A 32 -3.03 -7.92 -40.68
C GLU A 32 -3.58 -6.85 -39.70
N GLN A 33 -3.59 -5.57 -40.10
CA GLN A 33 -4.16 -4.46 -39.32
C GLN A 33 -5.69 -4.35 -39.41
N ILE A 34 -6.34 -5.03 -40.37
CA ILE A 34 -7.80 -4.94 -40.59
C ILE A 34 -8.57 -6.12 -39.97
N ASN A 35 -7.91 -7.22 -39.60
CA ASN A 35 -8.59 -8.40 -39.02
C ASN A 35 -8.12 -8.81 -37.62
N ASN A 36 -7.35 -7.96 -36.95
CA ASN A 36 -7.02 -8.08 -35.53
C ASN A 36 -7.36 -6.79 -34.78
N SER A 37 -8.55 -6.24 -35.04
CA SER A 37 -9.18 -5.31 -34.11
C SER A 37 -9.66 -6.09 -32.88
N GLN A 38 -8.72 -6.60 -32.09
CA GLN A 38 -8.99 -6.81 -30.67
C GLN A 38 -9.30 -5.43 -30.08
N PRO A 39 -10.31 -5.31 -29.20
CA PRO A 39 -10.62 -4.03 -28.60
C PRO A 39 -9.36 -3.55 -27.88
N VAL A 40 -8.86 -2.38 -28.25
CA VAL A 40 -7.94 -1.63 -27.41
C VAL A 40 -8.74 -1.26 -26.17
N PHE A 41 -8.65 -2.08 -25.14
CA PHE A 41 -9.31 -1.79 -23.86
C PHE A 41 -8.56 -0.63 -23.21
N ALA A 42 -9.19 0.53 -23.24
CA ALA A 42 -8.76 1.70 -22.47
C ALA A 42 -8.74 1.34 -20.99
N VAL A 43 -7.60 1.56 -20.34
CA VAL A 43 -7.49 1.54 -18.89
C VAL A 43 -8.36 2.68 -18.36
N PRO A 44 -9.38 2.43 -17.52
CA PRO A 44 -10.18 3.52 -16.95
C PRO A 44 -9.28 4.42 -16.10
N ASP A 45 -9.57 5.72 -16.05
CA ASP A 45 -8.96 6.69 -15.11
C ASP A 45 -9.17 6.31 -13.62
N THR A 46 -9.78 5.14 -13.35
CA THR A 46 -10.40 4.73 -12.11
C THR A 46 -10.03 3.32 -11.62
N SER A 47 -8.96 2.64 -12.10
CA SER A 47 -8.50 1.42 -11.41
C SER A 47 -6.98 1.18 -11.41
N ALA A 48 -6.50 0.88 -10.19
CA ALA A 48 -5.27 0.22 -9.75
C ALA A 48 -3.95 0.49 -10.50
N SER A 49 -3.03 1.07 -9.73
CA SER A 49 -1.61 1.26 -9.97
C SER A 49 -1.20 2.48 -10.79
N ALA A 50 -0.90 3.58 -10.10
CA ALA A 50 -0.29 4.75 -10.74
C ALA A 50 1.15 4.47 -11.26
N ILE A 51 1.72 3.28 -11.03
CA ILE A 51 3.14 2.98 -11.35
C ILE A 51 3.31 1.66 -12.15
N THR A 52 2.46 0.65 -11.97
CA THR A 52 2.60 -0.68 -12.59
C THR A 52 1.37 -1.05 -13.42
N SER A 53 1.55 -1.76 -14.53
CA SER A 53 0.40 -2.36 -15.23
C SER A 53 -0.27 -3.43 -14.36
N PRO A 54 -1.52 -3.82 -14.66
CA PRO A 54 -2.14 -5.01 -14.07
C PRO A 54 -1.22 -6.24 -14.16
N PRO A 55 -1.27 -7.17 -13.17
CA PRO A 55 -0.45 -8.36 -13.22
C PRO A 55 -0.79 -9.21 -14.46
N PRO A 56 0.17 -9.95 -15.04
CA PRO A 56 -0.08 -10.79 -16.22
C PRO A 56 -1.15 -11.87 -16.02
N SER A 57 -1.44 -12.21 -14.77
CA SER A 57 -2.51 -13.12 -14.36
C SER A 57 -3.24 -12.56 -13.16
N MET A 58 -4.57 -12.62 -13.20
CA MET A 58 -5.45 -12.24 -12.09
C MET A 58 -5.77 -13.40 -11.15
N VAL A 59 -5.20 -14.60 -11.38
CA VAL A 59 -5.41 -15.75 -10.51
C VAL A 59 -4.85 -15.47 -9.11
N GLY A 60 -5.71 -15.58 -8.10
CA GLY A 60 -5.35 -15.30 -6.70
C GLY A 60 -5.18 -13.81 -6.37
N ILE A 61 -5.57 -12.91 -7.27
CA ILE A 61 -5.52 -11.47 -7.05
C ILE A 61 -6.89 -10.98 -6.56
N ASN A 62 -6.89 -10.17 -5.51
CA ASN A 62 -8.08 -9.57 -4.90
C ASN A 62 -9.15 -10.62 -4.51
N THR A 63 -8.73 -11.77 -3.98
CA THR A 63 -9.64 -12.87 -3.59
C THR A 63 -10.24 -12.72 -2.20
N HIS A 64 -9.75 -11.77 -1.39
CA HIS A 64 -10.20 -11.51 -0.02
C HIS A 64 -10.72 -10.08 0.19
N THR A 65 -11.44 -9.53 -0.79
CA THR A 65 -12.00 -8.18 -0.67
C THR A 65 -13.10 -8.09 0.39
N GLU A 66 -13.72 -9.20 0.76
CA GLU A 66 -14.69 -9.29 1.85
C GLU A 66 -14.12 -8.86 3.21
N LEU A 67 -12.80 -8.88 3.37
CA LEU A 67 -12.09 -8.46 4.57
C LEU A 67 -11.69 -6.99 4.55
N TYR A 68 -11.97 -6.26 3.46
CA TYR A 68 -11.79 -4.81 3.46
C TYR A 68 -12.77 -4.16 4.43
N GLY A 69 -12.30 -3.15 5.14
CA GLY A 69 -13.11 -2.30 5.99
C GLY A 69 -13.47 -1.00 5.29
N THR A 70 -13.87 -0.03 6.10
CA THR A 70 -14.12 1.35 5.66
C THR A 70 -12.87 1.93 4.99
N GLY A 71 -13.00 2.45 3.78
CA GLY A 71 -11.91 3.08 3.02
C GLY A 71 -11.48 4.45 3.56
N ALA A 72 -10.58 5.13 2.84
CA ALA A 72 -10.17 6.48 3.21
C ALA A 72 -11.24 7.50 2.84
N ASP A 73 -11.26 8.67 3.48
CA ASP A 73 -12.10 9.78 3.05
C ASP A 73 -11.75 10.19 1.60
N PRO A 74 -12.70 10.09 0.64
CA PRO A 74 -12.47 10.49 -0.76
C PRO A 74 -11.96 11.92 -0.92
N GLY A 75 -12.28 12.82 0.01
CA GLY A 75 -11.87 14.23 -0.02
C GLY A 75 -10.37 14.47 0.19
N ILE A 76 -9.65 13.50 0.79
CA ILE A 76 -8.19 13.62 1.03
C ILE A 76 -7.34 12.75 0.11
N ILE A 77 -7.96 11.85 -0.66
CA ILE A 77 -7.27 11.10 -1.70
C ILE A 77 -6.81 12.08 -2.77
N THR A 78 -5.56 12.00 -3.20
CA THR A 78 -4.98 12.94 -4.18
C THR A 78 -4.32 12.26 -5.35
N LEU A 79 -4.27 10.93 -5.37
CA LEU A 79 -3.80 10.15 -6.50
C LEU A 79 -4.66 8.89 -6.69
N GLY A 80 -5.01 8.59 -7.94
CA GLY A 80 -5.80 7.41 -8.29
C GLY A 80 -7.28 7.48 -7.90
N PRO A 81 -7.96 6.32 -7.80
CA PRO A 81 -9.40 6.24 -7.54
C PRO A 81 -9.76 6.84 -6.18
N LYS A 82 -10.86 7.61 -6.15
CA LYS A 82 -11.37 8.23 -4.91
C LYS A 82 -12.18 7.28 -4.05
N VAL A 83 -12.80 6.27 -4.66
CA VAL A 83 -13.65 5.29 -4.00
C VAL A 83 -12.82 4.06 -3.64
N GLY A 84 -12.93 3.61 -2.38
CA GLY A 84 -12.22 2.44 -1.86
C GLY A 84 -12.90 1.10 -2.16
N GLY A 85 -12.47 0.05 -1.47
CA GLY A 85 -12.95 -1.32 -1.68
C GLY A 85 -14.40 -1.58 -1.23
N HIS A 86 -14.91 -0.83 -0.25
CA HIS A 86 -16.28 -0.93 0.24
C HIS A 86 -17.01 0.42 0.22
N PRO A 87 -17.62 0.81 -0.92
CA PRO A 87 -18.23 2.13 -1.09
C PRO A 87 -19.47 2.39 -0.22
N GLY A 88 -20.12 1.34 0.30
CA GLY A 88 -21.29 1.49 1.17
C GLY A 88 -20.96 1.85 2.62
N TRP A 89 -19.68 1.86 3.00
CA TRP A 89 -19.23 2.16 4.35
C TRP A 89 -18.57 3.53 4.35
N GLU A 90 -19.31 4.53 4.84
CA GLU A 90 -18.86 5.92 4.80
C GLU A 90 -17.73 6.18 5.81
N PRO A 91 -16.58 6.70 5.37
CA PRO A 91 -15.51 7.11 6.27
C PRO A 91 -15.87 8.39 7.03
N TYR A 92 -15.32 8.53 8.24
CA TYR A 92 -15.31 9.82 8.90
C TYR A 92 -14.40 10.80 8.16
N GLN A 93 -14.67 12.10 8.32
CA GLN A 93 -13.91 13.15 7.65
C GLN A 93 -12.41 13.05 7.97
N TYR A 94 -11.59 13.07 6.92
CA TYR A 94 -10.14 12.95 6.98
C TYR A 94 -9.60 11.59 7.47
N LYS A 95 -10.42 10.52 7.49
CA LYS A 95 -9.94 9.15 7.75
C LYS A 95 -8.83 8.77 6.77
N PRO A 96 -7.59 8.53 7.23
CA PRO A 96 -6.52 8.08 6.36
C PRO A 96 -6.57 6.55 6.23
N GLY A 97 -6.78 6.06 5.00
CA GLY A 97 -6.61 4.63 4.68
C GLY A 97 -7.83 3.74 4.85
N MET A 98 -7.58 2.45 4.69
CA MET A 98 -8.57 1.38 4.68
C MET A 98 -8.34 0.42 5.84
N GLY A 99 -9.42 0.03 6.51
CA GLY A 99 -9.39 -0.99 7.55
C GLY A 99 -9.28 -2.38 6.95
N PHE A 100 -8.73 -3.33 7.70
CA PHE A 100 -8.87 -4.75 7.41
C PHE A 100 -9.58 -5.42 8.58
N GLU A 101 -10.72 -6.05 8.30
CA GLU A 101 -11.67 -6.57 9.30
C GLU A 101 -11.41 -8.04 9.66
N ALA A 102 -10.31 -8.62 9.17
CA ALA A 102 -9.96 -10.02 9.37
C ALA A 102 -9.49 -10.35 10.80
N TYR A 103 -9.37 -9.35 11.65
CA TYR A 103 -8.66 -9.46 12.91
C TYR A 103 -9.60 -9.68 14.10
N LYS A 104 -9.08 -10.43 15.07
CA LYS A 104 -9.55 -10.46 16.46
C LYS A 104 -8.52 -9.74 17.32
N ASP A 105 -8.88 -9.41 18.56
CA ASP A 105 -7.96 -8.77 19.51
C ASP A 105 -6.62 -9.53 19.56
N GLY A 106 -5.52 -8.83 19.31
CA GLY A 106 -4.18 -9.39 19.27
C GLY A 106 -3.86 -10.26 18.06
N SER A 107 -4.66 -10.24 16.99
CA SER A 107 -4.34 -11.00 15.77
C SER A 107 -3.09 -10.46 15.07
N PRO A 108 -2.23 -11.33 14.50
CA PRO A 108 -1.04 -10.90 13.77
C PRO A 108 -1.35 -9.98 12.59
N VAL A 109 -0.55 -8.92 12.46
CA VAL A 109 -0.58 -8.00 11.32
C VAL A 109 0.72 -8.14 10.55
N LEU A 110 0.63 -8.42 9.25
CA LEU A 110 1.76 -8.76 8.39
C LEU A 110 2.18 -7.60 7.48
N ALA A 111 3.45 -7.57 7.10
CA ALA A 111 4.02 -6.64 6.14
C ALA A 111 3.51 -6.90 4.70
N PRO A 112 2.86 -5.92 4.03
CA PRO A 112 2.38 -6.11 2.65
C PRO A 112 3.50 -6.17 1.60
N PHE A 113 4.68 -5.61 1.90
CA PHE A 113 5.86 -5.57 1.02
C PHE A 113 7.11 -5.28 1.85
N ASP A 114 8.29 -5.42 1.22
CA ASP A 114 9.56 -5.11 1.86
C ASP A 114 9.67 -3.63 2.22
N MET A 115 9.91 -3.34 3.51
CA MET A 115 9.91 -1.99 4.03
C MET A 115 10.84 -1.83 5.23
N VAL A 116 11.05 -0.59 5.67
CA VAL A 116 11.88 -0.24 6.81
C VAL A 116 11.10 0.62 7.79
N LEU A 117 11.17 0.31 9.09
CA LEU A 117 10.55 1.13 10.13
C LEU A 117 11.26 2.49 10.19
N VAL A 118 10.51 3.58 10.01
CA VAL A 118 11.05 4.95 10.00
C VAL A 118 10.48 5.83 11.11
N GLY A 119 9.44 5.38 11.80
CA GLY A 119 8.92 6.07 12.96
C GLY A 119 7.82 5.29 13.66
N PHE A 120 7.42 5.78 14.83
CA PHE A 120 6.24 5.32 15.53
C PHE A 120 5.57 6.48 16.28
N ARG A 121 4.32 6.26 16.66
CA ARG A 121 3.58 7.12 17.59
C ARG A 121 2.61 6.26 18.36
N ASP A 122 2.50 6.47 19.65
CA ASP A 122 1.50 5.82 20.48
C ASP A 122 0.49 6.84 20.98
N THR A 123 -0.74 6.73 20.50
CA THR A 123 -1.88 7.55 20.94
C THR A 123 -2.93 6.70 21.65
N SER A 124 -2.55 5.54 22.18
CA SER A 124 -3.47 4.66 22.91
C SER A 124 -4.06 5.41 24.10
N THR A 125 -5.39 5.49 24.14
CA THR A 125 -6.13 6.26 25.14
C THR A 125 -7.02 5.37 25.96
N GLN A 126 -7.16 5.70 27.25
CA GLN A 126 -8.23 5.20 28.09
C GLN A 126 -9.08 6.39 28.55
N ILE A 127 -10.24 6.59 27.92
CA ILE A 127 -11.20 7.60 28.34
C ILE A 127 -12.00 7.02 29.50
N VAL A 128 -11.81 7.56 30.71
CA VAL A 128 -12.65 7.23 31.87
C VAL A 128 -13.66 8.35 32.08
N SER A 129 -14.94 8.09 31.81
CA SER A 129 -16.05 9.02 32.08
C SER A 129 -17.12 8.33 32.91
N GLY A 130 -17.30 8.74 34.16
CA GLY A 130 -18.19 8.05 35.10
C GLY A 130 -17.70 6.63 35.43
N GLU A 131 -18.59 5.64 35.41
CA GLU A 131 -18.25 4.20 35.58
C GLU A 131 -17.78 3.53 34.28
N THR A 132 -17.72 4.25 33.14
CA THR A 132 -17.38 3.68 31.84
C THR A 132 -15.96 4.09 31.43
N SER A 133 -15.08 3.09 31.23
CA SER A 133 -13.79 3.27 30.58
C SER A 133 -13.85 2.79 29.13
N ALA A 134 -13.65 3.68 28.16
CA ALA A 134 -13.44 3.33 26.76
C ALA A 134 -11.93 3.29 26.47
N HIS A 135 -11.41 2.12 26.13
CA HIS A 135 -10.00 1.94 25.75
C HIS A 135 -9.89 1.87 24.23
N SER A 136 -8.87 2.53 23.68
CA SER A 136 -8.52 2.48 22.26
C SER A 136 -7.04 2.15 22.15
N ASP A 137 -6.72 1.01 21.55
CA ASP A 137 -5.36 0.68 21.14
C ASP A 137 -5.02 1.48 19.88
N ASP A 138 -4.01 2.35 19.96
CA ASP A 138 -3.71 3.32 18.93
C ASP A 138 -2.20 3.51 18.72
N VAL A 139 -1.45 2.41 18.79
CA VAL A 139 -0.06 2.38 18.33
C VAL A 139 -0.04 2.50 16.80
N LYS A 140 0.79 3.41 16.30
CA LYS A 140 1.01 3.67 14.86
C LYS A 140 2.46 3.41 14.51
N LEU A 141 2.68 2.68 13.43
CA LEU A 141 4.01 2.46 12.86
C LEU A 141 4.09 3.06 11.47
N PHE A 142 5.19 3.73 11.20
CA PHE A 142 5.47 4.37 9.92
C PHE A 142 6.60 3.62 9.23
N PHE A 143 6.35 3.21 8.00
CA PHE A 143 7.28 2.45 7.18
C PHE A 143 7.60 3.19 5.89
N LYS A 144 8.84 3.03 5.43
CA LYS A 144 9.26 3.43 4.08
C LYS A 144 9.50 2.19 3.25
N SER A 145 9.03 2.21 2.01
CA SER A 145 9.29 1.15 1.06
C SER A 145 10.78 0.97 0.78
N VAL A 146 11.22 -0.29 0.77
CA VAL A 146 12.48 -0.70 0.15
C VAL A 146 12.23 -1.65 -1.03
N SER A 147 10.96 -1.84 -1.41
CA SER A 147 10.57 -2.58 -2.59
C SER A 147 10.89 -1.77 -3.86
N PRO A 148 11.51 -2.39 -4.88
CA PRO A 148 11.74 -1.72 -6.17
C PRO A 148 10.43 -1.41 -6.90
N ASP A 149 9.33 -2.09 -6.58
CA ASP A 149 8.03 -1.87 -7.21
C ASP A 149 7.35 -0.57 -6.78
N TRP A 150 7.68 -0.09 -5.57
CA TRP A 150 7.07 1.08 -4.95
C TRP A 150 8.14 2.00 -4.35
N PRO A 151 9.06 2.54 -5.17
CA PRO A 151 10.18 3.32 -4.66
C PRO A 151 9.68 4.62 -4.04
N GLY A 152 10.13 4.91 -2.81
CA GLY A 152 9.77 6.15 -2.11
C GLY A 152 8.35 6.20 -1.55
N ALA A 153 7.56 5.13 -1.71
CA ALA A 153 6.27 4.99 -1.05
C ALA A 153 6.44 4.84 0.47
N TYR A 154 5.45 5.31 1.22
CA TYR A 154 5.33 5.11 2.65
C TYR A 154 4.04 4.38 2.98
N MET A 155 4.07 3.63 4.07
CA MET A 155 2.91 2.97 4.62
C MET A 155 2.82 3.29 6.10
N THR A 156 1.61 3.61 6.55
CA THR A 156 1.31 3.67 7.96
C THR A 156 0.30 2.58 8.29
N VAL A 157 0.55 1.90 9.40
CA VAL A 157 -0.41 0.99 10.03
C VAL A 157 -0.78 1.54 11.40
N TYR A 158 -2.07 1.55 11.74
CA TYR A 158 -2.56 1.99 13.05
C TYR A 158 -3.80 1.23 13.51
N HIS A 159 -4.23 1.53 14.74
CA HIS A 159 -5.04 0.66 15.59
C HIS A 159 -4.32 -0.64 15.94
N LEU A 160 -3.04 -0.52 16.34
CA LEU A 160 -2.27 -1.66 16.84
C LEU A 160 -2.29 -1.69 18.37
N LEU A 161 -2.43 -2.89 18.93
CA LEU A 161 -2.24 -3.19 20.35
C LEU A 161 -0.79 -3.00 20.76
N THR A 162 0.11 -3.61 20.00
CA THR A 162 1.56 -3.56 20.22
C THR A 162 2.27 -4.02 18.95
N SER A 163 3.60 -4.00 18.98
CA SER A 163 4.42 -4.45 17.87
C SER A 163 5.68 -5.16 18.33
N PRO A 164 6.15 -6.18 17.59
CA PRO A 164 7.47 -6.77 17.82
C PRO A 164 8.63 -5.80 17.54
N LEU A 165 8.37 -4.70 16.84
CA LEU A 165 9.36 -3.68 16.50
C LEU A 165 9.52 -2.61 17.58
N LEU A 166 8.71 -2.68 18.64
CA LEU A 166 8.77 -1.80 19.82
C LEU A 166 9.15 -2.67 21.03
N THR A 167 10.44 -2.95 21.20
CA THR A 167 10.94 -4.00 22.10
C THR A 167 10.69 -3.73 23.58
N GLY A 168 10.53 -2.46 23.97
CA GLY A 168 10.18 -2.04 25.32
C GLY A 168 8.72 -1.66 25.51
N HIS A 169 7.90 -1.70 24.45
CA HIS A 169 6.47 -1.42 24.54
C HIS A 169 5.70 -2.62 25.07
N ILE A 170 5.03 -2.42 26.19
CA ILE A 170 4.11 -3.38 26.80
C ILE A 170 2.67 -2.96 26.51
N GLN A 171 1.77 -3.94 26.51
CA GLN A 171 0.36 -3.74 26.15
C GLN A 171 -0.37 -2.80 27.12
N ARG A 172 -1.39 -2.10 26.62
CA ARG A 172 -2.44 -1.40 27.42
C ARG A 172 -1.95 -0.31 28.39
N ALA A 173 -0.82 0.33 28.11
CA ALA A 173 -0.47 1.57 28.79
C ALA A 173 -1.33 2.72 28.23
N SER A 174 -2.14 3.37 29.08
CA SER A 174 -2.84 4.59 28.67
C SER A 174 -1.83 5.73 28.52
N ASN A 175 -1.79 6.34 27.34
CA ASN A 175 -0.97 7.51 27.04
C ASN A 175 -1.86 8.73 26.82
N ASP A 176 -2.80 8.99 27.74
CA ASP A 176 -3.58 10.24 27.79
C ASP A 176 -2.67 11.43 28.17
N LEU A 177 -1.74 11.70 27.27
CA LEU A 177 -0.63 12.64 27.40
C LEU A 177 -0.83 13.68 26.32
N SER A 178 -0.72 14.96 26.71
CA SER A 178 -0.80 16.10 25.79
C SER A 178 0.26 16.03 24.67
N VAL A 179 1.35 15.28 24.89
CA VAL A 179 2.34 14.93 23.89
C VAL A 179 2.54 13.40 23.91
N PRO A 180 2.06 12.67 22.88
CA PRO A 180 2.21 11.23 22.82
C PRO A 180 3.68 10.81 22.66
N PRO A 181 4.07 9.62 23.12
CA PRO A 181 5.37 9.02 22.81
C PRO A 181 5.49 8.83 21.30
N SER A 182 6.51 9.43 20.70
CA SER A 182 6.75 9.34 19.25
C SER A 182 8.22 9.55 18.92
N GLN A 183 8.65 8.95 17.80
CA GLN A 183 10.00 9.11 17.28
C GLN A 183 10.00 8.89 15.77
N GLY A 184 10.85 9.61 15.05
CA GLY A 184 11.09 9.37 13.63
C GLY A 184 10.06 10.03 12.73
N LEU A 185 9.89 9.50 11.52
CA LEU A 185 8.94 10.03 10.54
C LEU A 185 7.50 9.85 11.03
N GLN A 186 6.71 10.89 10.89
CA GLN A 186 5.27 10.91 11.14
C GLN A 186 4.59 11.31 9.85
N ILE A 187 3.55 10.57 9.47
CA ILE A 187 2.76 10.82 8.27
C ILE A 187 1.32 11.02 8.67
N PHE A 188 0.67 12.00 8.06
CA PHE A 188 -0.73 12.36 8.24
C PHE A 188 -1.27 12.80 6.88
N TRP A 189 -2.60 12.81 6.74
CA TRP A 189 -3.26 13.22 5.50
C TRP A 189 -2.86 14.62 4.98
N ASN A 190 -2.41 15.52 5.85
CA ASN A 190 -2.00 16.89 5.51
C ASN A 190 -0.55 17.24 5.86
N ALA A 191 0.25 16.30 6.34
CA ALA A 191 1.60 16.60 6.77
C ALA A 191 2.48 15.36 6.83
N ASN A 192 3.76 15.54 6.55
CA ASN A 192 4.78 14.54 6.83
C ASN A 192 6.02 15.23 7.42
N TYR A 193 6.52 14.73 8.54
CA TYR A 193 7.67 15.35 9.21
C TYR A 193 8.34 14.39 10.17
N THR A 194 9.64 14.57 10.37
CA THR A 194 10.40 13.83 11.37
C THR A 194 10.35 14.54 12.72
N VAL A 195 10.19 13.76 13.78
CA VAL A 195 10.29 14.22 15.17
C VAL A 195 11.46 13.55 15.88
N SER A 196 12.15 14.32 16.73
CA SER A 196 13.00 13.75 17.77
C SER A 196 12.14 12.95 18.77
N PRO A 197 12.73 12.00 19.53
CA PRO A 197 11.99 11.29 20.57
C PRO A 197 11.24 12.24 21.50
N THR A 198 9.95 12.02 21.68
CA THR A 198 9.10 12.78 22.60
C THR A 198 8.71 11.94 23.82
N ASN A 199 8.58 12.58 24.98
CA ASN A 199 8.17 11.92 26.22
C ASN A 199 9.05 10.67 26.53
N ASN A 200 8.47 9.55 26.90
CA ASN A 200 9.15 8.28 27.14
C ASN A 200 9.39 7.47 25.85
N ALA A 201 9.38 8.06 24.64
CA ALA A 201 9.58 7.31 23.39
C ALA A 201 10.83 6.41 23.38
N VAL A 202 11.90 6.79 24.07
CA VAL A 202 13.11 5.96 24.21
C VAL A 202 12.81 4.62 24.89
N SER A 203 11.89 4.57 25.86
CA SER A 203 11.55 3.33 26.57
C SER A 203 10.77 2.34 25.70
N TYR A 204 10.23 2.77 24.56
CA TYR A 204 9.54 1.88 23.63
C TYR A 204 10.51 0.95 22.89
N GLY A 205 11.80 1.25 22.89
CA GLY A 205 12.81 0.41 22.22
C GLY A 205 12.52 0.25 20.72
N ALA A 206 12.03 1.31 20.08
CA ALA A 206 11.66 1.26 18.68
C ALA A 206 12.86 0.96 17.79
N LEU A 207 12.75 -0.11 17.00
CA LEU A 207 13.78 -0.57 16.08
C LEU A 207 13.80 0.28 14.79
N ILE A 208 13.99 1.60 14.92
CA ILE A 208 14.06 2.51 13.78
C ILE A 208 15.22 2.09 12.86
N GLY A 209 14.93 1.92 11.57
CA GLY A 209 15.88 1.39 10.58
C GLY A 209 15.81 -0.12 10.39
N TYR A 210 15.01 -0.84 11.18
CA TYR A 210 14.80 -2.28 11.01
C TYR A 210 14.04 -2.57 9.71
N LYS A 211 14.57 -3.50 8.93
CA LYS A 211 13.96 -3.93 7.67
C LYS A 211 13.07 -5.12 7.94
N VAL A 212 11.82 -5.02 7.49
CA VAL A 212 10.87 -6.13 7.49
C VAL A 212 10.62 -6.57 6.05
N LYS A 213 10.52 -7.88 5.86
CA LYS A 213 10.20 -8.52 4.59
C LYS A 213 8.69 -8.68 4.44
N ARG A 214 8.22 -8.70 3.19
CA ARG A 214 6.84 -9.08 2.86
C ARG A 214 6.46 -10.36 3.63
N GLY A 215 5.31 -10.34 4.30
CA GLY A 215 4.78 -11.45 5.08
C GLY A 215 5.29 -11.56 6.52
N GLU A 216 6.30 -10.77 6.92
CA GLU A 216 6.75 -10.75 8.32
C GLU A 216 5.78 -10.02 9.24
N LEU A 217 5.74 -10.43 10.50
CA LEU A 217 4.94 -9.80 11.56
C LEU A 217 5.41 -8.37 11.82
N ILE A 218 4.50 -7.40 11.76
CA ILE A 218 4.79 -5.98 12.04
C ILE A 218 4.04 -5.45 13.25
N GLY A 219 2.97 -6.11 13.67
CA GLY A 219 2.14 -5.65 14.76
C GLY A 219 1.08 -6.67 15.14
N PHE A 220 0.33 -6.32 16.18
CA PHE A 220 -0.86 -7.06 16.58
C PHE A 220 -2.05 -6.11 16.53
N ALA A 221 -3.13 -6.55 15.92
CA ALA A 221 -4.34 -5.76 15.77
C ALA A 221 -4.86 -5.35 17.14
N GLY A 222 -5.13 -4.06 17.27
CA GLY A 222 -5.68 -3.45 18.47
C GLY A 222 -7.18 -3.55 18.51
N THR A 223 -7.72 -3.03 19.59
CA THR A 223 -9.15 -2.94 19.83
C THR A 223 -9.56 -1.48 20.06
N VAL A 224 -10.64 -1.06 19.41
CA VAL A 224 -11.26 0.26 19.62
C VAL A 224 -12.73 0.12 20.02
N PRO A 225 -13.34 1.15 20.63
CA PRO A 225 -14.77 1.14 20.93
C PRO A 225 -15.59 1.00 19.64
N ALA A 226 -16.58 0.11 19.65
CA ALA A 226 -17.49 -0.02 18.52
C ALA A 226 -18.38 1.23 18.37
N PRO A 227 -18.82 1.58 17.14
CA PRO A 227 -19.79 2.65 16.93
C PRO A 227 -21.03 2.48 17.82
N GLY A 228 -21.41 3.54 18.54
CA GLY A 228 -22.52 3.50 19.49
C GLY A 228 -22.17 2.99 20.89
N ASN A 229 -20.88 2.76 21.19
CA ASN A 229 -20.35 2.33 22.50
C ASN A 229 -20.89 0.97 23.00
N VAL A 230 -21.32 0.08 22.09
CA VAL A 230 -21.75 -1.28 22.42
C VAL A 230 -20.68 -2.27 22.00
N GLY A 231 -19.79 -2.60 22.94
CA GLY A 231 -18.71 -3.56 22.71
C GLY A 231 -17.48 -2.96 22.04
N THR A 232 -16.63 -3.85 21.52
CA THR A 232 -15.31 -3.54 20.99
C THR A 232 -15.15 -4.09 19.58
N HIS A 233 -14.35 -3.41 18.77
CA HIS A 233 -14.05 -3.78 17.39
C HIS A 233 -12.53 -3.88 17.19
N SER A 234 -12.04 -4.97 16.62
CA SER A 234 -10.61 -5.18 16.37
C SER A 234 -10.32 -5.20 14.88
N PHE A 235 -9.42 -4.32 14.47
CA PHE A 235 -8.97 -4.19 13.08
C PHE A 235 -7.61 -3.48 13.06
N ALA A 236 -6.98 -3.41 11.90
CA ALA A 236 -5.85 -2.53 11.65
C ALA A 236 -6.11 -1.70 10.40
N ASP A 237 -5.87 -0.41 10.48
CA ASP A 237 -5.99 0.52 9.35
C ASP A 237 -4.64 0.67 8.64
N PHE A 238 -4.68 0.67 7.31
CA PHE A 238 -3.53 0.86 6.45
C PHE A 238 -3.75 2.05 5.53
N TYR A 239 -2.81 3.00 5.51
CA TYR A 239 -2.77 4.03 4.47
C TYR A 239 -1.40 4.16 3.85
N PHE A 240 -1.43 4.64 2.61
CA PHE A 240 -0.30 4.65 1.72
C PHE A 240 -0.13 6.04 1.13
N ASP A 241 1.10 6.53 1.20
CA ASP A 241 1.54 7.77 0.58
C ASP A 241 2.53 7.43 -0.53
N VAL A 242 2.12 7.67 -1.76
CA VAL A 242 2.88 7.31 -2.97
C VAL A 242 3.48 8.59 -3.57
N PRO A 243 4.77 8.58 -3.96
CA PRO A 243 5.37 9.73 -4.60
C PRO A 243 4.83 9.94 -6.01
N ASP A 244 4.56 11.19 -6.38
CA ASP A 244 4.22 11.62 -7.73
C ASP A 244 4.86 12.98 -8.05
N ALA A 245 5.05 13.29 -9.34
CA ALA A 245 5.64 14.56 -9.75
C ALA A 245 4.70 15.76 -9.49
N SER A 246 3.39 15.53 -9.41
CA SER A 246 2.42 16.59 -9.11
C SER A 246 2.50 17.03 -7.64
N VAL A 247 1.85 18.17 -7.35
CA VAL A 247 1.80 18.75 -6.01
C VAL A 247 0.51 18.32 -5.33
N ASN A 248 0.62 17.67 -4.18
CA ASN A 248 -0.48 17.43 -3.26
C ASN A 248 -0.79 18.71 -2.46
N THR A 249 -1.89 19.37 -2.80
CA THR A 249 -2.34 20.62 -2.16
C THR A 249 -2.83 20.45 -0.72
N ASN A 250 -3.06 19.22 -0.25
CA ASN A 250 -3.46 18.96 1.13
C ASN A 250 -2.29 19.06 2.10
N ILE A 251 -1.05 18.87 1.62
CA ILE A 251 0.14 18.89 2.47
C ILE A 251 0.50 20.32 2.87
N LYS A 252 0.36 20.61 4.16
CA LYS A 252 0.70 21.90 4.78
C LYS A 252 2.14 21.95 5.29
N LYS A 253 2.75 20.78 5.54
CA LYS A 253 4.10 20.64 6.08
C LYS A 253 4.74 19.35 5.58
N GLY A 254 5.95 19.43 5.05
CA GLY A 254 6.71 18.26 4.59
C GLY A 254 6.85 18.18 3.07
N ASN A 255 7.09 16.97 2.58
CA ASN A 255 7.14 16.67 1.17
C ASN A 255 5.74 16.77 0.54
N ILE A 256 5.56 17.74 -0.34
CA ILE A 256 4.31 18.01 -1.05
C ILE A 256 4.07 17.06 -2.24
N HIS A 257 5.02 16.18 -2.55
CA HIS A 257 4.94 15.21 -3.65
C HIS A 257 4.50 13.82 -3.19
N LEU A 258 4.03 13.70 -1.95
CA LEU A 258 3.44 12.47 -1.42
C LEU A 258 1.91 12.56 -1.51
N HIS A 259 1.31 11.57 -2.14
CA HIS A 259 -0.12 11.51 -2.39
C HIS A 259 -0.76 10.34 -1.67
N LEU A 260 -1.84 10.61 -0.94
CA LEU A 260 -2.67 9.60 -0.34
C LEU A 260 -3.51 8.90 -1.42
N VAL A 261 -3.57 7.57 -1.37
CA VAL A 261 -4.31 6.72 -2.30
C VAL A 261 -5.36 5.86 -1.58
N GLN A 262 -6.38 5.36 -2.30
CA GLN A 262 -7.33 4.37 -1.77
C GLN A 262 -6.73 2.95 -1.83
N PRO A 263 -6.35 2.30 -0.71
CA PRO A 263 -5.58 1.07 -0.78
C PRO A 263 -6.28 -0.09 -1.53
N GLY A 264 -7.59 -0.28 -1.26
CA GLY A 264 -8.36 -1.38 -1.85
C GLY A 264 -8.63 -1.28 -3.35
N SER A 265 -8.56 -0.06 -3.93
CA SER A 265 -8.78 0.17 -5.37
C SER A 265 -7.53 0.62 -6.10
N PHE A 266 -6.50 1.06 -5.38
CA PHE A 266 -5.22 1.46 -5.94
C PHE A 266 -4.23 0.30 -6.08
N PHE A 267 -4.22 -0.65 -5.14
CA PHE A 267 -3.30 -1.78 -5.18
C PHE A 267 -3.99 -3.08 -5.56
N TYR A 268 -3.21 -3.99 -6.14
CA TYR A 268 -3.56 -5.39 -6.24
C TYR A 268 -3.05 -6.14 -5.02
N TRP A 269 -3.88 -7.03 -4.48
CA TRP A 269 -3.60 -7.77 -3.26
C TRP A 269 -3.61 -9.27 -3.53
N LYS A 270 -2.76 -10.01 -2.83
CA LYS A 270 -2.64 -11.46 -2.94
C LYS A 270 -2.26 -12.06 -1.59
N CYS A 271 -2.70 -13.30 -1.33
CA CYS A 271 -2.24 -14.02 -0.14
C CYS A 271 -0.73 -14.22 -0.16
N TYR A 272 -0.12 -13.98 1.00
CA TYR A 272 1.28 -14.31 1.20
C TYR A 272 1.44 -15.81 1.42
N GLY A 273 2.53 -16.34 0.89
CA GLY A 273 3.09 -17.64 1.24
C GLY A 273 4.59 -17.59 0.96
N PRO A 274 5.41 -18.38 1.67
CA PRO A 274 6.87 -18.33 1.54
C PRO A 274 7.34 -18.64 0.11
N ASP A 275 6.61 -19.51 -0.60
CA ASP A 275 6.91 -19.91 -1.98
C ASP A 275 6.05 -19.15 -3.01
N ALA A 276 5.24 -18.19 -2.58
CA ALA A 276 4.33 -17.47 -3.46
C ALA A 276 5.12 -16.49 -4.36
N SER A 277 4.94 -16.63 -5.67
CA SER A 277 5.41 -15.61 -6.62
C SER A 277 4.48 -14.40 -6.61
N PHE A 278 5.06 -13.21 -6.47
CA PHE A 278 4.38 -11.93 -6.53
C PHE A 278 4.72 -11.23 -7.85
N PRO A 279 3.72 -10.94 -8.70
CA PRO A 279 3.90 -10.03 -9.82
C PRO A 279 4.31 -8.64 -9.33
N ALA A 280 5.00 -7.88 -10.20
CA ALA A 280 5.41 -6.52 -9.90
C ALA A 280 4.22 -5.65 -9.47
N GLY A 281 4.39 -4.90 -8.38
CA GLY A 281 3.38 -3.97 -7.87
C GLY A 281 2.29 -4.62 -7.00
N VAL A 282 2.21 -5.95 -6.94
CA VAL A 282 1.22 -6.66 -6.11
C VAL A 282 1.68 -6.69 -4.64
N LEU A 283 0.77 -6.30 -3.75
CA LEU A 283 0.97 -6.33 -2.30
C LEU A 283 0.47 -7.66 -1.72
N ALA A 284 1.07 -8.07 -0.60
CA ALA A 284 0.51 -9.14 0.22
C ALA A 284 -0.64 -8.61 1.08
N TYR A 285 -1.68 -9.43 1.27
CA TYR A 285 -2.64 -9.19 2.34
C TYR A 285 -1.93 -9.10 3.69
N PRO A 286 -2.33 -8.18 4.58
CA PRO A 286 -1.66 -7.99 5.88
C PRO A 286 -2.11 -9.01 6.95
N PHE A 287 -2.65 -10.15 6.54
CA PHE A 287 -3.19 -11.21 7.40
C PHE A 287 -2.89 -12.58 6.80
N GLU A 288 -2.97 -13.60 7.66
CA GLU A 288 -2.85 -15.00 7.28
C GLU A 288 -4.03 -15.43 6.40
N CYS A 289 -3.76 -16.01 5.23
CA CYS A 289 -4.79 -16.52 4.34
C CYS A 289 -4.26 -17.65 3.46
N ASP A 290 -5.17 -18.35 2.77
CA ASP A 290 -4.87 -19.49 1.90
C ASP A 290 -4.01 -20.59 2.55
N GLY A 291 -4.21 -20.81 3.86
CA GLY A 291 -3.54 -21.85 4.64
C GLY A 291 -2.12 -21.48 5.11
N TYR A 292 -1.61 -20.30 4.76
CA TYR A 292 -0.39 -19.78 5.37
C TYR A 292 -0.65 -19.36 6.82
N GLN A 293 0.28 -19.72 7.72
CA GLN A 293 0.31 -19.27 9.11
C GLN A 293 1.75 -18.93 9.50
N LEU A 294 1.89 -17.93 10.35
CA LEU A 294 3.11 -17.59 11.04
C LEU A 294 3.54 -18.73 11.98
N PRO A 295 4.82 -18.74 12.38
CA PRO A 295 5.25 -19.56 13.50
C PRO A 295 4.40 -19.32 14.77
N VAL A 296 4.22 -20.35 15.58
CA VAL A 296 3.36 -20.30 16.78
C VAL A 296 3.82 -19.21 17.74
N GLU A 297 5.13 -19.02 17.90
CA GLU A 297 5.69 -17.98 18.77
C GLU A 297 5.36 -16.56 18.30
N GLN A 298 5.05 -16.34 17.03
CA GLN A 298 4.70 -15.03 16.48
C GLN A 298 3.20 -14.71 16.62
N HIS A 299 2.43 -15.62 17.23
CA HIS A 299 1.06 -15.36 17.68
C HIS A 299 0.99 -14.84 19.11
N ASP A 300 2.10 -14.91 19.86
CA ASP A 300 2.20 -14.30 21.17
C ASP A 300 2.37 -12.79 21.03
N VAL A 301 1.42 -12.02 21.56
CA VAL A 301 1.42 -10.55 21.57
C VAL A 301 2.66 -9.95 22.27
N ASP A 302 3.34 -10.74 23.12
CA ASP A 302 4.58 -10.35 23.77
C ASP A 302 5.83 -10.67 22.93
N PHE A 303 5.70 -11.32 21.77
CA PHE A 303 6.80 -11.55 20.84
C PHE A 303 7.43 -10.22 20.40
N LYS A 304 8.76 -10.12 20.58
CA LYS A 304 9.60 -8.99 20.15
C LYS A 304 10.74 -9.47 19.27
N TYR A 305 11.11 -8.67 18.28
CA TYR A 305 12.37 -8.87 17.56
C TYR A 305 13.55 -8.56 18.47
N LYS A 306 14.67 -9.27 18.24
CA LYS A 306 15.92 -9.16 19.00
C LYS A 306 16.98 -8.42 18.20
#